data_AF-A0A7V2QVB6-F1
#
_entry.id   AF-A0A7V2QVB6-F1
#
_cell.length_a   1.000
_cell.length_b   1.000
_cell.length_c   1.000
_cell.angle_alpha   90.00
_cell.angle_beta   90.00
_cell.angle_gamma   90.00
#
_symmetry.space_group_name_H-M   'P 1'
#
loop_
_entity.id
_entity.type
_entity.pdbx_description
1 polymer ?
#
loop_
_entity_poly.entity_id
_entity_poly.type
_entity_poly.pdbx_seq_one_letter_code
_entity_poly.pdbx_strand_id
1 'polypeptide(L)'
;MPKKQMSNTEFHYRIQYLEQALDWRLWVKSADDLLAAAEELEPSIKRYWSIAKENLVAEREDVREGRRRRPWKEQGPYLQAIYSMLVAYAIENLYKASLILQNKKQYEQEIQQKGGLPSELRTSRHNLLDLVNKLNFNIDKDGKNLLLRISRHSYWQGRYPVPIKAKDLNSVEMHDGIPHFVAFLGIYL
;
A
#
# COMPACT_ATOMS: atom_id res chain seq x y z
N MET A 1 -0.74 16.34 40.80
CA MET A 1 -0.01 15.06 40.71
C MET A 1 1.45 15.36 40.34
N PRO A 2 2.44 14.90 41.10
CA PRO A 2 3.85 15.13 40.78
C PRO A 2 4.24 14.38 39.48
N LYS A 3 4.93 15.07 38.56
CA LYS A 3 5.50 14.43 37.37
C LYS A 3 6.61 13.49 37.84
N LYS A 4 6.44 12.17 37.64
CA LYS A 4 7.48 11.17 37.90
C LYS A 4 8.73 11.58 37.12
N GLN A 5 9.87 11.73 37.81
CA GLN A 5 11.15 11.97 37.15
C GLN A 5 11.48 10.78 36.25
N MET A 6 11.80 11.08 35.00
CA MET A 6 12.21 10.10 34.00
C MET A 6 13.62 9.61 34.33
N SER A 7 13.85 8.29 34.27
CA SER A 7 15.17 7.72 34.49
C SER A 7 16.14 8.10 33.37
N ASN A 8 17.45 8.05 33.65
CA ASN A 8 18.48 8.31 32.63
C ASN A 8 18.34 7.37 31.42
N THR A 9 17.95 6.11 31.65
CA THR A 9 17.75 5.12 30.59
C THR A 9 16.56 5.46 29.69
N GLU A 10 15.41 5.82 30.28
CA GLU A 10 14.24 6.27 29.51
C GLU A 10 14.54 7.54 28.70
N PHE A 11 15.36 8.45 29.25
CA PHE A 11 15.80 9.63 28.52
C PHE A 11 16.62 9.26 27.27
N HIS A 12 17.60 8.36 27.38
CA HIS A 12 18.41 7.92 26.24
C HIS A 12 17.57 7.24 25.15
N TYR A 13 16.67 6.31 25.52
CA TYR A 13 15.79 5.67 24.54
C TYR A 13 14.90 6.67 23.82
N ARG A 14 14.47 7.73 24.51
CA ARG A 14 13.63 8.76 23.92
C ARG A 14 14.38 9.60 22.88
N ILE A 15 15.63 9.96 23.15
CA ILE A 15 16.48 10.67 22.19
C ILE A 15 16.73 9.79 20.96
N GLN A 16 17.16 8.54 21.17
CA GLN A 16 17.41 7.60 20.08
C GLN A 16 16.15 7.34 19.23
N TYR A 17 14.99 7.19 19.87
CA TYR A 17 13.71 7.05 19.18
C TYR A 17 13.40 8.27 18.31
N LEU A 18 13.57 9.49 18.84
CA LEU A 18 13.30 10.73 18.10
C LEU A 18 14.23 10.86 16.89
N GLU A 19 15.53 10.58 17.07
CA GLU A 19 16.52 10.63 15.99
C GLU A 19 16.17 9.67 14.86
N GLN A 20 15.81 8.42 15.18
CA GLN A 20 15.44 7.42 14.18
C GLN A 20 14.09 7.71 13.53
N ALA A 21 13.07 8.08 14.33
CA ALA A 21 11.72 8.34 13.83
C ALA A 21 11.70 9.48 12.80
N LEU A 22 12.60 10.45 12.93
CA LEU A 22 12.68 11.63 12.08
C LEU A 22 13.90 11.64 11.15
N ASP A 23 14.63 10.53 11.02
CA ASP A 23 15.62 10.36 9.97
C ASP A 23 14.96 9.85 8.70
N TRP A 24 14.61 10.79 7.81
CA TRP A 24 13.99 10.50 6.51
C TRP A 24 14.79 9.48 5.68
N ARG A 25 16.11 9.36 5.88
CA ARG A 25 16.96 8.41 5.15
C ARG A 25 16.63 6.97 5.51
N LEU A 26 16.28 6.70 6.78
CA LEU A 26 15.86 5.37 7.21
C LEU A 26 14.55 4.96 6.55
N TRP A 27 13.63 5.92 6.36
CA TRP A 27 12.37 5.68 5.64
C TRP A 27 12.62 5.39 4.16
N VAL A 28 13.49 6.15 3.49
CA VAL A 28 13.89 5.88 2.10
C VAL A 28 14.56 4.52 1.98
N LYS A 29 15.54 4.21 2.84
CA LYS A 29 16.19 2.89 2.85
C LYS A 29 15.17 1.76 3.03
N SER A 30 14.21 1.92 3.95
CA SER A 30 13.16 0.92 4.13
C SER A 30 12.27 0.78 2.89
N ALA A 31 12.02 1.85 2.13
CA ALA A 31 11.32 1.77 0.85
C ALA A 31 12.14 1.00 -0.19
N ASP A 32 13.44 1.24 -0.27
CA ASP A 32 14.35 0.51 -1.18
C ASP A 32 14.38 -0.99 -0.86
N ASP A 33 14.49 -1.36 0.42
CA ASP A 33 14.47 -2.76 0.86
C ASP A 33 13.14 -3.45 0.48
N LEU A 34 12.00 -2.73 0.54
CA LEU A 34 10.68 -3.23 0.16
C LEU A 34 10.54 -3.40 -1.36
N LEU A 35 11.08 -2.47 -2.14
CA LEU A 35 11.10 -2.56 -3.60
C LEU A 35 11.97 -3.71 -4.07
N ALA A 36 13.17 -3.87 -3.51
CA ALA A 36 14.04 -5.01 -3.79
C ALA A 36 13.34 -6.35 -3.52
N ALA A 37 12.63 -6.46 -2.39
CA ALA A 37 11.83 -7.66 -2.10
C ALA A 37 10.66 -7.87 -3.08
N ALA A 38 10.06 -6.80 -3.60
CA ALA A 38 9.00 -6.88 -4.61
C ALA A 38 9.55 -7.30 -5.98
N GLU A 39 10.75 -6.84 -6.34
CA GLU A 39 11.44 -7.17 -7.60
C GLU A 39 11.68 -8.67 -7.74
N GLU A 40 12.03 -9.36 -6.64
CA GLU A 40 12.18 -10.82 -6.61
C GLU A 40 10.89 -11.57 -7.01
N LEU A 41 9.72 -10.94 -6.86
CA LEU A 41 8.43 -11.53 -7.24
C LEU A 41 8.05 -11.24 -8.71
N GLU A 42 8.70 -10.27 -9.37
CA GLU A 42 8.33 -9.82 -10.71
C GLU A 42 8.24 -10.94 -11.76
N PRO A 43 9.18 -11.90 -11.85
CA PRO A 43 9.08 -12.97 -12.84
C PRO A 43 7.79 -13.78 -12.70
N SER A 44 7.38 -14.04 -11.45
CA SER A 44 6.14 -14.76 -11.15
C SER A 44 4.91 -13.92 -11.49
N ILE A 45 4.93 -12.61 -11.21
CA ILE A 45 3.85 -11.69 -11.58
C ILE A 45 3.70 -11.59 -13.10
N LYS A 46 4.80 -11.44 -13.84
CA LYS A 46 4.79 -11.40 -15.31
C LYS A 46 4.22 -12.68 -15.90
N ARG A 47 4.63 -13.84 -15.37
CA ARG A 47 4.08 -15.15 -15.76
C ARG A 47 2.58 -15.25 -15.50
N TYR A 48 2.12 -14.85 -14.32
CA TYR A 48 0.70 -14.84 -13.95
C TYR A 48 -0.12 -14.02 -14.96
N TRP A 49 0.32 -12.79 -15.27
CA TRP A 49 -0.40 -11.92 -16.20
C TRP A 49 -0.38 -12.43 -17.64
N SER A 50 0.70 -13.07 -18.09
CA SER A 50 0.73 -13.72 -19.40
C SER A 50 -0.36 -14.79 -19.51
N ILE A 51 -0.44 -15.67 -18.50
CA ILE A 51 -1.44 -16.74 -18.44
C ILE A 51 -2.86 -16.16 -18.36
N ALA A 52 -3.07 -15.14 -17.53
CA ALA A 52 -4.37 -14.46 -17.41
C ALA A 52 -4.81 -13.85 -18.74
N LYS A 53 -3.90 -13.18 -19.46
CA LYS A 53 -4.18 -12.61 -20.79
C LYS A 53 -4.54 -13.69 -21.81
N GLU A 54 -3.80 -14.80 -21.83
CA GLU A 54 -4.10 -15.94 -22.69
C GLU A 54 -5.49 -16.53 -22.41
N ASN A 55 -5.85 -16.71 -21.13
CA ASN A 55 -7.17 -17.20 -20.73
C ASN A 55 -8.28 -16.25 -21.18
N LEU A 56 -8.09 -14.93 -21.04
CA LEU A 56 -9.08 -13.93 -21.47
C LEU A 56 -9.28 -13.92 -22.99
N VAL A 57 -8.21 -14.06 -23.78
CA VAL A 57 -8.29 -14.15 -25.24
C VAL A 57 -9.05 -15.42 -25.65
N ALA A 58 -8.67 -16.57 -25.09
CA ALA A 58 -9.32 -17.85 -25.37
C ALA A 58 -10.82 -17.85 -25.02
N GLU A 59 -11.20 -17.22 -23.91
CA GLU A 59 -12.60 -17.08 -23.51
C GLU A 59 -13.40 -16.21 -24.49
N ARG A 60 -12.83 -15.08 -24.95
CA ARG A 60 -13.49 -14.22 -25.96
C ARG A 60 -13.70 -14.95 -27.28
N GLU A 61 -12.73 -15.75 -27.72
CA GLU A 61 -12.85 -16.58 -28.92
C GLU A 61 -13.93 -17.65 -28.77
N ASP A 62 -13.98 -18.34 -27.63
CA ASP A 62 -14.99 -19.38 -27.38
C ASP A 62 -16.41 -18.78 -27.39
N VAL A 63 -16.60 -17.62 -26.75
CA VAL A 63 -17.87 -16.87 -26.78
C VAL A 63 -18.25 -16.48 -28.21
N ARG A 64 -17.30 -15.94 -28.98
CA ARG A 64 -17.53 -15.51 -30.37
C ARG A 64 -17.92 -16.67 -31.28
N GLU A 65 -17.36 -17.85 -31.07
CA GLU A 65 -17.61 -19.05 -31.87
C GLU A 65 -18.76 -19.93 -31.34
N GLY A 66 -19.42 -19.53 -30.23
CA GLY A 66 -20.45 -20.36 -29.59
C GLY A 66 -19.92 -21.69 -29.04
N ARG A 67 -18.60 -21.78 -28.79
CA ARG A 67 -17.97 -22.97 -28.23
C ARG A 67 -18.21 -23.05 -26.73
N ARG A 68 -18.21 -24.28 -26.21
CA ARG A 68 -18.15 -24.49 -24.75
C ARG A 68 -16.81 -23.93 -24.24
N ARG A 69 -16.88 -23.12 -23.17
CA ARG A 69 -15.71 -22.52 -22.52
C ARG A 69 -14.64 -23.57 -22.21
N ARG A 70 -13.42 -23.35 -22.71
CA ARG A 70 -12.26 -24.17 -22.37
C ARG A 70 -11.85 -23.98 -20.89
N PRO A 71 -11.29 -25.01 -20.23
CA PRO A 71 -10.72 -24.86 -18.89
C PRO A 71 -9.64 -23.78 -18.88
N TRP A 72 -9.61 -22.96 -17.83
CA TRP A 72 -8.56 -21.97 -17.66
C TRP A 72 -7.22 -22.64 -17.36
N LYS A 73 -6.14 -22.11 -17.94
CA LYS A 73 -4.79 -22.49 -17.54
C LYS A 73 -4.54 -22.08 -16.09
N GLU A 74 -3.88 -22.95 -15.34
CA GLU A 74 -3.48 -22.68 -13.94
C GLU A 74 -2.54 -21.48 -13.89
N GLN A 75 -2.90 -20.48 -13.07
CA GLN A 75 -2.18 -19.21 -12.97
C GLN A 75 -0.99 -19.25 -11.99
N GLY A 76 -0.81 -20.35 -11.27
CA GLY A 76 0.18 -20.48 -10.19
C GLY A 76 -0.26 -19.77 -8.89
N PRO A 77 0.66 -19.56 -7.93
CA PRO A 77 0.33 -18.91 -6.67
C PRO A 77 -0.04 -17.43 -6.90
N TYR A 78 -1.05 -16.94 -6.16
CA TYR A 78 -1.51 -15.56 -6.23
C TYR A 78 -0.56 -14.62 -5.47
N LEU A 79 0.61 -14.35 -6.06
CA LEU A 79 1.65 -13.48 -5.48
C LEU A 79 1.39 -11.99 -5.72
N GLN A 80 0.44 -11.64 -6.60
CA GLN A 80 0.12 -10.25 -6.95
C GLN A 80 -0.24 -9.42 -5.73
N ALA A 81 -1.00 -9.97 -4.78
CA ALA A 81 -1.38 -9.22 -3.60
C ALA A 81 -0.21 -8.93 -2.66
N ILE A 82 0.75 -9.87 -2.55
CA ILE A 82 1.97 -9.68 -1.76
C ILE A 82 2.87 -8.64 -2.43
N TYR A 83 3.09 -8.78 -3.74
CA TYR A 83 3.83 -7.81 -4.55
C TYR A 83 3.27 -6.39 -4.37
N SER A 84 1.97 -6.20 -4.60
CA SER A 84 1.32 -4.90 -4.47
C SER A 84 1.36 -4.35 -3.05
N MET A 85 1.33 -5.21 -2.02
CA MET A 85 1.46 -4.81 -0.62
C MET A 85 2.86 -4.25 -0.32
N LEU A 86 3.91 -4.90 -0.81
CA LEU A 86 5.29 -4.42 -0.67
C LEU A 86 5.47 -3.05 -1.35
N VAL A 87 4.98 -2.93 -2.59
CA VAL A 87 4.98 -1.66 -3.34
C VAL A 87 4.21 -0.58 -2.58
N ALA A 88 3.05 -0.92 -2.00
CA ALA A 88 2.27 0.03 -1.20
C ALA A 88 3.05 0.55 0.01
N TYR A 89 3.74 -0.33 0.75
CA TYR A 89 4.56 0.08 1.89
C TYR A 89 5.78 0.90 1.47
N ALA A 90 6.39 0.59 0.33
CA ALA A 90 7.49 1.38 -0.20
C ALA A 90 7.04 2.82 -0.53
N ILE A 91 5.93 2.97 -1.25
CA ILE A 91 5.36 4.30 -1.58
C ILE A 91 4.99 5.07 -0.31
N GLU A 92 4.36 4.39 0.67
CA GLU A 92 4.05 5.00 1.97
C GLU A 92 5.30 5.54 2.67
N ASN A 93 6.39 4.77 2.68
CA ASN A 93 7.64 5.17 3.31
C ASN A 93 8.27 6.39 2.60
N LEU A 94 8.23 6.44 1.27
CA LEU A 94 8.70 7.60 0.50
C LEU A 94 7.87 8.87 0.79
N TYR A 95 6.55 8.74 0.89
CA TYR A 95 5.69 9.87 1.26
C TYR A 95 5.93 10.34 2.70
N LYS A 96 6.13 9.41 3.64
CA LYS A 96 6.48 9.76 5.03
C LYS A 96 7.85 10.42 5.13
N ALA A 97 8.85 9.97 4.36
CA ALA A 97 10.14 10.64 4.26
C ALA A 97 9.98 12.10 3.80
N SER A 98 9.13 12.33 2.79
CA SER A 98 8.80 13.68 2.31
C SER A 98 8.10 14.54 3.38
N LEU A 99 7.14 13.97 4.12
CA LEU A 99 6.47 14.65 5.22
C LEU A 99 7.45 15.02 6.35
N ILE A 100 8.39 14.14 6.68
CA ILE A 100 9.43 14.40 7.68
C ILE A 100 10.32 15.56 7.23
N LEU A 101 10.74 15.59 5.96
CA LEU A 101 11.54 16.70 5.41
C LEU A 101 10.81 18.04 5.52
N GLN A 102 9.50 18.07 5.26
CA GLN A 102 8.69 19.29 5.30
C GLN A 102 8.35 19.74 6.73
N ASN A 103 8.13 18.81 7.66
CA ASN A 103 7.51 19.08 8.96
C ASN A 103 8.36 18.70 10.17
N LYS A 104 9.68 18.47 10.00
CA LYS A 104 10.58 17.94 11.04
C LYS A 104 10.40 18.60 12.42
N LYS A 105 10.45 19.94 12.48
CA LYS A 105 10.36 20.69 13.73
C LYS A 105 9.01 20.50 14.43
N GLN A 106 7.91 20.49 13.67
CA GLN A 106 6.58 20.21 14.22
C GLN A 106 6.52 18.79 14.78
N TYR A 107 7.03 17.80 14.03
CA TYR A 107 7.03 16.41 14.45
C TYR A 107 7.91 16.15 15.68
N GLU A 108 9.05 16.82 15.82
CA GLU A 108 9.86 16.78 17.05
C GLU A 108 9.04 17.22 18.27
N GLN A 109 8.32 18.34 18.16
CA GLN A 109 7.47 18.85 19.24
C GLN A 109 6.35 17.86 19.58
N GLU A 110 5.70 17.26 18.57
CA GLU A 110 4.67 16.26 18.79
C GLU A 110 5.19 15.01 19.51
N ILE A 111 6.36 14.49 19.12
CA ILE A 111 7.00 13.34 19.77
C ILE A 111 7.41 13.70 21.21
N GLN A 112 7.90 14.91 21.44
CA GLN A 112 8.25 15.40 22.77
C GLN A 112 7.01 15.60 23.68
N GLN A 113 5.84 15.88 23.12
CA GLN A 113 4.60 16.03 23.88
C GLN A 113 3.88 14.70 24.10
N LYS A 114 3.77 13.86 23.06
CA LYS A 114 2.92 12.66 23.02
C LYS A 114 3.68 11.36 23.26
N GLY A 115 5.01 11.35 23.09
CA GLY A 115 5.85 10.17 23.29
C GLY A 115 5.77 9.10 22.20
N GLY A 116 5.32 9.44 20.99
CA GLY A 116 5.24 8.51 19.87
C GLY A 116 5.12 9.22 18.52
N LEU A 117 5.07 8.44 17.43
CA LEU A 117 5.01 8.99 16.07
C LEU A 117 3.86 10.01 15.91
N PRO A 118 4.11 11.12 15.20
CA PRO A 118 3.06 12.05 14.79
C PRO A 118 1.90 11.33 14.12
N SER A 119 0.67 11.82 14.31
CA SER A 119 -0.53 11.19 13.76
C SER A 119 -0.50 11.09 12.24
N GLU A 120 0.19 12.01 11.58
CA GLU A 120 0.36 12.00 10.12
C GLU A 120 1.27 10.87 9.62
N LEU A 121 2.26 10.44 10.41
CA LEU A 121 3.13 9.31 10.10
C LEU A 121 2.52 7.96 10.53
N ARG A 122 1.52 8.00 11.41
CA ARG A 122 0.81 6.83 11.96
C ARG A 122 -0.51 6.56 11.21
N THR A 123 -0.47 6.52 9.89
CA THR A 123 -1.64 6.21 9.04
C THR A 123 -2.16 4.80 9.33
N SER A 124 -3.23 4.68 10.13
CA SER A 124 -3.81 3.39 10.55
C SER A 124 -4.41 2.56 9.42
N ARG A 125 -4.54 3.13 8.21
CA ARG A 125 -5.16 2.49 7.05
C ARG A 125 -4.25 2.39 5.84
N HIS A 126 -3.00 2.84 5.94
CA HIS A 126 -2.05 2.87 4.81
C HIS A 126 -2.63 3.46 3.52
N ASN A 127 -3.46 4.50 3.65
CA ASN A 127 -4.11 5.14 2.51
C ASN A 127 -3.14 6.09 1.82
N LEU A 128 -2.62 5.67 0.66
CA LEU A 128 -1.65 6.45 -0.11
C LEU A 128 -2.25 7.76 -0.63
N LEU A 129 -3.55 7.79 -0.92
CA LEU A 129 -4.21 9.00 -1.40
C LEU A 129 -4.25 10.10 -0.33
N ASP A 130 -4.45 9.72 0.93
CA ASP A 130 -4.41 10.67 2.05
C ASP A 130 -3.02 11.30 2.21
N LEU A 131 -1.95 10.52 1.98
CA LEU A 131 -0.57 11.01 2.05
C LEU A 131 -0.24 11.95 0.89
N VAL A 132 -0.67 11.60 -0.33
CA VAL A 132 -0.54 12.46 -1.52
C VAL A 132 -1.22 13.81 -1.30
N ASN A 133 -2.45 13.80 -0.77
CA ASN A 133 -3.20 15.02 -0.51
C ASN A 133 -2.48 15.91 0.51
N LYS A 134 -1.89 15.33 1.56
CA LYS A 134 -1.09 16.08 2.56
C LYS A 134 0.17 16.70 1.95
N LEU A 135 0.79 16.03 0.98
CA LEU A 135 1.97 16.51 0.27
C LEU A 135 1.64 17.52 -0.84
N ASN A 136 0.36 17.78 -1.11
CA ASN A 136 -0.12 18.61 -2.22
C ASN A 136 0.41 18.17 -3.59
N PHE A 137 0.63 16.87 -3.79
CA PHE A 137 1.02 16.34 -5.09
C PHE A 137 -0.16 16.37 -6.06
N ASN A 138 0.06 16.95 -7.23
CA ASN A 138 -0.92 16.92 -8.31
C ASN A 138 -0.86 15.55 -9.00
N ILE A 139 -1.87 14.72 -8.75
CA ILE A 139 -2.01 13.41 -9.39
C ILE A 139 -3.30 13.42 -10.22
N ASP A 140 -3.19 12.92 -11.45
CA ASP A 140 -4.33 12.76 -12.34
C ASP A 140 -5.30 11.66 -11.85
N LYS A 141 -6.38 11.46 -12.61
CA LYS A 141 -7.42 10.48 -12.28
C LYS A 141 -6.87 9.05 -12.23
N ASP A 142 -5.99 8.71 -13.16
CA ASP A 142 -5.46 7.35 -13.31
C ASP A 142 -4.47 7.01 -12.20
N GLY A 143 -3.62 7.95 -11.82
CA GLY A 143 -2.73 7.83 -10.67
C GLY A 143 -3.50 7.70 -9.35
N LYS A 144 -4.58 8.46 -9.16
CA LYS A 144 -5.45 8.31 -7.97
C LYS A 144 -6.09 6.91 -7.92
N ASN A 145 -6.62 6.44 -9.05
CA ASN A 145 -7.19 5.09 -9.14
C ASN A 145 -6.13 4.01 -8.89
N LEU A 146 -4.89 4.20 -9.37
CA LEU A 146 -3.78 3.30 -9.10
C LEU A 146 -3.43 3.24 -7.62
N LEU A 147 -3.29 4.39 -6.96
CA LEU A 147 -3.00 4.46 -5.53
C LEU A 147 -4.11 3.85 -4.67
N LEU A 148 -5.38 4.02 -5.05
CA LEU A 148 -6.50 3.36 -4.37
C LEU A 148 -6.40 1.83 -4.47
N ARG A 149 -6.12 1.29 -5.65
CA ARG A 149 -5.93 -0.16 -5.86
C ARG A 149 -4.75 -0.68 -5.04
N ILE A 150 -3.61 0.01 -5.07
CA ILE A 150 -2.40 -0.38 -4.31
C ILE A 150 -2.65 -0.31 -2.80
N SER A 151 -3.31 0.74 -2.30
CA SER A 151 -3.64 0.90 -0.87
C SER A 151 -4.52 -0.24 -0.34
N ARG A 152 -5.37 -0.85 -1.18
CA ARG A 152 -6.18 -2.02 -0.78
C ARG A 152 -5.31 -3.21 -0.40
N HIS A 153 -4.19 -3.39 -1.08
CA HIS A 153 -3.27 -4.50 -0.82
C HIS A 153 -2.54 -4.35 0.52
N SER A 154 -2.10 -3.13 0.88
CA SER A 154 -1.58 -2.85 2.22
C SER A 154 -2.64 -2.88 3.31
N TYR A 155 -3.90 -2.56 2.98
CA TYR A 155 -4.98 -2.57 3.96
C TYR A 155 -5.47 -3.98 4.32
N TRP A 156 -5.71 -4.88 3.36
CA TRP A 156 -6.10 -6.26 3.70
C TRP A 156 -5.74 -7.30 2.66
N GLN A 157 -5.77 -6.99 1.37
CA GLN A 157 -5.75 -8.03 0.31
C GLN A 157 -4.41 -8.77 0.25
N GLY A 158 -3.29 -8.16 0.67
CA GLY A 158 -2.01 -8.84 0.81
C GLY A 158 -1.87 -9.71 2.07
N ARG A 159 -2.83 -9.66 3.00
CA ARG A 159 -2.72 -10.25 4.35
C ARG A 159 -3.82 -11.26 4.66
N TYR A 160 -5.01 -11.06 4.09
CA TYR A 160 -6.20 -11.86 4.40
C TYR A 160 -6.87 -12.32 3.11
N PRO A 161 -7.44 -13.55 3.09
CA PRO A 161 -8.20 -14.04 1.93
C PRO A 161 -9.53 -13.30 1.74
N VAL A 162 -9.99 -12.59 2.77
CA VAL A 162 -11.24 -11.82 2.78
C VAL A 162 -11.03 -10.47 3.47
N PRO A 163 -11.82 -9.43 3.16
CA PRO A 163 -11.69 -8.14 3.81
C PRO A 163 -11.94 -8.20 5.31
N ILE A 164 -11.31 -7.27 6.06
CA ILE A 164 -11.48 -7.14 7.52
C ILE A 164 -12.95 -6.82 7.87
N LYS A 165 -13.66 -6.08 7.01
CA LYS A 165 -15.07 -5.74 7.19
C LYS A 165 -15.86 -6.18 5.97
N ALA A 166 -17.04 -6.76 6.18
CA ALA A 166 -17.91 -7.25 5.10
C ALA A 166 -18.21 -6.18 4.03
N LYS A 167 -18.33 -4.92 4.43
CA LYS A 167 -18.58 -3.80 3.50
C LYS A 167 -17.45 -3.55 2.49
N ASP A 168 -16.23 -4.01 2.77
CA ASP A 168 -15.06 -3.80 1.91
C ASP A 168 -14.92 -4.91 0.83
N LEU A 169 -15.90 -5.82 0.75
CA LEU A 169 -15.94 -6.93 -0.21
C LEU A 169 -16.16 -6.44 -1.66
N ASN A 170 -17.01 -5.42 -1.86
CA ASN A 170 -17.54 -5.07 -3.18
C ASN A 170 -17.23 -3.65 -3.67
N SER A 171 -16.58 -2.78 -2.89
CA SER A 171 -16.44 -1.37 -3.28
C SER A 171 -14.99 -0.91 -3.28
N VAL A 172 -14.48 -0.65 -4.48
CA VAL A 172 -13.61 0.52 -4.67
C VAL A 172 -14.44 1.48 -5.51
N GLU A 173 -14.99 2.52 -4.88
CA GLU A 173 -15.49 3.66 -5.64
C GLU A 173 -14.28 4.30 -6.32
N MET A 174 -14.21 4.18 -7.64
CA MET A 174 -13.19 4.88 -8.42
C MET A 174 -13.59 6.34 -8.56
N HIS A 175 -12.61 7.19 -8.86
CA HIS A 175 -12.86 8.64 -9.04
C HIS A 175 -13.67 8.99 -10.29
N ASP A 176 -14.14 8.02 -11.07
CA ASP A 176 -15.11 8.22 -12.15
C ASP A 176 -16.57 8.22 -11.67
N GLY A 177 -16.82 7.96 -10.39
CA GLY A 177 -18.18 7.87 -9.83
C GLY A 177 -18.90 6.57 -10.20
N ILE A 178 -18.21 5.64 -10.87
CA ILE A 178 -18.73 4.33 -11.23
C ILE A 178 -18.19 3.33 -10.20
N PRO A 179 -19.04 2.52 -9.55
CA PRO A 179 -18.57 1.42 -8.71
C PRO A 179 -17.87 0.37 -9.58
N HIS A 180 -16.60 0.09 -9.31
CA HIS A 180 -15.88 -0.99 -9.99
C HIS A 180 -15.80 -2.22 -9.10
N PHE A 181 -16.24 -3.36 -9.65
CA PHE A 181 -15.97 -4.66 -9.04
C PHE A 181 -14.51 -5.04 -9.28
N VAL A 182 -13.66 -4.64 -8.34
CA VAL A 182 -12.30 -5.16 -8.28
C VAL A 182 -12.36 -6.51 -7.58
N ALA A 183 -12.69 -7.55 -8.36
CA ALA A 183 -12.71 -8.91 -7.85
C ALA A 183 -11.29 -9.33 -7.42
N PHE A 184 -11.22 -10.27 -6.49
CA PHE A 184 -9.98 -10.82 -5.92
C PHE A 184 -8.99 -11.35 -6.99
N LEU A 185 -9.46 -11.64 -8.21
CA LEU A 185 -8.71 -12.24 -9.31
C LEU A 185 -8.39 -11.28 -10.47
N GLY A 186 -8.77 -10.00 -10.37
CA GLY A 186 -8.61 -9.02 -11.45
C GLY A 186 -9.87 -8.19 -11.67
N ILE A 187 -9.70 -7.02 -12.29
CA ILE A 187 -10.82 -6.16 -12.68
C ILE A 187 -11.59 -6.88 -13.78
N TYR A 188 -12.86 -7.18 -13.53
CA TYR A 188 -13.82 -7.38 -14.61
C TYR A 188 -14.24 -5.98 -15.04
N LEU A 189 -13.81 -5.57 -16.25
CA LEU A 189 -14.28 -4.35 -16.90
C LEU A 189 -15.72 -4.55 -17.39
#